data_AF-A0A2U9T731-F1
#
_entry.id   AF-A0A2U9T731-F1
#
_cell.length_a   1.000
_cell.length_b   1.000
_cell.length_c   1.000
_cell.angle_alpha   90.00
_cell.angle_beta   90.00
_cell.angle_gamma   90.00
#
_symmetry.space_group_name_H-M   'P 1'
#
loop_
_entity.id
_entity.type
_entity.pdbx_description
1 polymer ?
#
loop_
_entity_poly.entity_id
_entity_poly.type
_entity_poly.pdbx_seq_one_letter_code
_entity_poly.pdbx_strand_id
1 'polypeptide(L)'
;MTSYRQFAELFAVDGKLPVYDVGLNMLANGVYGFFDNGGTRCYVTRASCMHEKDTIAGKVGQWFGVKAAEQWLAKNAVDLVSGFLAGHGQALKADRQKRLQAGLQAALQDMDLPTRPAQAGPLQDALWNWLDESLADLESTPRSALKELLKGASKRWAEDLWLKYRAKSLADLNSAEYDIGKALAALEPFTDISIVAAPGLTGENHWRALITHCTDNAPNCFAVLDAPQGADWANQDNQPIYPSSQLPNDSDYAAIYYPWIQVVDAGSGQKIYAPPSGHIAGVYARVDAQRGVFKAPANESVYGALALETYVSDNQQKYLNNPGSQPNGDGVLGINVNCIRQINGGILVWGARTLQVDENEQFKYVSTRRTYNYIRQSLESGTQWAVFEPNTQALWGQLTRNVTSFLTRLWQEGGLFGSTAAEAFYVKCDADTNPESVRDAGEVVTEVGVAITKPAEFVVFQLGLTSGSATPTTSA
;
A
#
# COMPACT_ATOMS: atom_id res chain seq x y z
N MET A 1 -12.21 -1.68 -9.77
CA MET A 1 -13.07 -2.25 -8.70
C MET A 1 -13.88 -1.13 -8.09
N THR A 2 -15.14 -1.38 -7.73
CA THR A 2 -16.06 -0.38 -7.13
C THR A 2 -16.48 -0.73 -5.70
N SER A 3 -15.99 -1.85 -5.15
CA SER A 3 -16.21 -2.21 -3.76
C SER A 3 -15.10 -3.14 -3.26
N TYR A 4 -14.94 -3.18 -1.93
CA TYR A 4 -14.06 -4.15 -1.28
C TYR A 4 -14.47 -5.60 -1.56
N ARG A 5 -15.77 -5.87 -1.74
CA ARG A 5 -16.27 -7.21 -2.08
C ARG A 5 -15.68 -7.70 -3.41
N GLN A 6 -15.64 -6.86 -4.44
CA GLN A 6 -15.02 -7.21 -5.72
C GLN A 6 -13.52 -7.47 -5.59
N PHE A 7 -12.83 -6.70 -4.73
CA PHE A 7 -11.43 -6.96 -4.40
C PHE A 7 -11.26 -8.35 -3.78
N ALA A 8 -12.08 -8.68 -2.77
CA ALA A 8 -12.04 -10.00 -2.15
C ALA A 8 -12.35 -11.12 -3.16
N GLU A 9 -13.34 -10.96 -4.04
CA GLU A 9 -13.66 -11.95 -5.07
C GLU A 9 -12.50 -12.20 -6.06
N LEU A 10 -11.68 -11.18 -6.35
CA LEU A 10 -10.56 -11.29 -7.29
C LEU A 10 -9.25 -11.77 -6.66
N PHE A 11 -9.04 -11.50 -5.37
CA PHE A 11 -7.76 -11.77 -4.70
C PHE A 11 -7.83 -12.77 -3.56
N ALA A 12 -9.01 -13.21 -3.13
CA ALA A 12 -9.17 -14.28 -2.15
C ALA A 12 -8.90 -15.66 -2.76
N VAL A 13 -8.38 -16.56 -1.94
CA VAL A 13 -8.27 -17.99 -2.26
C VAL A 13 -9.35 -18.72 -1.45
N ASP A 14 -10.19 -19.51 -2.11
CA ASP A 14 -11.34 -20.21 -1.49
C ASP A 14 -12.30 -19.29 -0.71
N GLY A 15 -12.50 -18.06 -1.21
CA GLY A 15 -13.41 -17.08 -0.59
C GLY A 15 -12.89 -16.45 0.71
N LYS A 16 -11.62 -16.69 1.08
CA LYS A 16 -10.95 -16.03 2.20
C LYS A 16 -9.68 -15.34 1.73
N LEU A 17 -9.42 -14.14 2.26
CA LEU A 17 -8.12 -13.52 2.06
C LEU A 17 -7.05 -14.34 2.80
N PRO A 18 -5.90 -14.61 2.18
CA PRO A 18 -4.79 -15.28 2.83
C PRO A 18 -4.31 -14.48 4.04
N VAL A 19 -4.70 -14.90 5.24
CA VAL A 19 -4.36 -14.24 6.52
C VAL A 19 -2.84 -14.16 6.75
N TYR A 20 -2.06 -15.00 6.07
CA TYR A 20 -0.63 -15.19 6.31
C TYR A 20 0.27 -14.56 5.23
N ASP A 21 -0.30 -13.94 4.21
CA ASP A 21 0.47 -13.15 3.23
C ASP A 21 0.46 -11.70 3.72
N VAL A 22 1.56 -11.29 4.37
CA VAL A 22 1.68 -9.97 5.00
C VAL A 22 1.49 -8.84 3.98
N GLY A 23 2.03 -8.98 2.77
CA GLY A 23 1.90 -7.97 1.71
C GLY A 23 0.46 -7.87 1.18
N LEU A 24 -0.19 -9.02 0.95
CA LEU A 24 -1.59 -9.04 0.53
C LEU A 24 -2.53 -8.53 1.62
N ASN A 25 -2.20 -8.80 2.89
CA ASN A 25 -2.96 -8.33 4.04
C ASN A 25 -2.88 -6.79 4.16
N MET A 26 -1.69 -6.20 4.00
CA MET A 26 -1.52 -4.74 3.97
C MET A 26 -2.31 -4.09 2.82
N LEU A 27 -2.24 -4.66 1.61
CA LEU A 27 -3.02 -4.18 0.47
C LEU A 27 -4.52 -4.30 0.72
N ALA A 28 -4.99 -5.42 1.27
CA ALA A 28 -6.41 -5.63 1.56
C ALA A 28 -6.94 -4.58 2.55
N ASN A 29 -6.21 -4.30 3.64
CA ASN A 29 -6.60 -3.27 4.59
C ASN A 29 -6.54 -1.87 3.98
N GLY A 30 -5.57 -1.60 3.10
CA GLY A 30 -5.51 -0.34 2.34
C GLY A 30 -6.75 -0.15 1.44
N VAL A 31 -7.14 -1.19 0.70
CA VAL A 31 -8.33 -1.17 -0.18
C VAL A 31 -9.62 -1.08 0.63
N TYR A 32 -9.72 -1.81 1.75
CA TYR A 32 -10.85 -1.70 2.67
C TYR A 32 -10.99 -0.26 3.20
N GLY A 33 -9.89 0.28 3.74
CA GLY A 33 -9.82 1.64 4.25
C GLY A 33 -10.17 2.71 3.22
N PHE A 34 -9.76 2.52 1.95
CA PHE A 34 -10.12 3.39 0.84
C PHE A 34 -11.64 3.49 0.67
N PHE A 35 -12.32 2.35 0.55
CA PHE A 35 -13.78 2.32 0.37
C PHE A 35 -14.52 2.80 1.62
N ASP A 36 -14.08 2.40 2.82
CA ASP A 36 -14.72 2.78 4.08
C ASP A 36 -14.63 4.30 4.33
N ASN A 37 -13.54 4.93 3.86
CA ASN A 37 -13.35 6.36 3.97
C ASN A 37 -13.97 7.17 2.82
N GLY A 38 -14.74 6.56 1.90
CA GLY A 38 -15.51 7.23 0.86
C GLY A 38 -14.93 7.18 -0.55
N GLY A 39 -13.90 6.34 -0.77
CA GLY A 39 -13.45 5.98 -2.11
C GLY A 39 -14.55 5.25 -2.89
N THR A 40 -14.66 5.53 -4.19
CA THR A 40 -15.73 5.00 -5.05
C THR A 40 -15.24 3.98 -6.07
N ARG A 41 -14.03 4.15 -6.57
CA ARG A 41 -13.42 3.28 -7.57
C ARG A 41 -11.90 3.29 -7.43
N CYS A 42 -11.29 2.11 -7.47
CA CYS A 42 -9.83 1.95 -7.50
C CYS A 42 -9.41 0.88 -8.51
N TYR A 43 -8.17 1.02 -8.98
CA TYR A 43 -7.46 -0.01 -9.73
C TYR A 43 -6.44 -0.64 -8.78
N VAL A 44 -6.28 -1.95 -8.86
CA VAL A 44 -5.39 -2.69 -7.98
C VAL A 44 -4.53 -3.61 -8.81
N THR A 45 -3.23 -3.52 -8.60
CA THR A 45 -2.20 -4.36 -9.21
C THR A 45 -1.25 -4.83 -8.11
N ARG A 46 -0.62 -5.99 -8.31
CA ARG A 46 0.37 -6.52 -7.36
C ARG A 46 1.76 -6.08 -7.81
N ALA A 47 2.48 -5.40 -6.91
CA ALA A 47 3.90 -5.08 -7.09
C ALA A 47 4.82 -6.31 -6.93
N SER A 48 4.35 -7.38 -6.29
CA SER A 48 5.09 -8.63 -6.24
C SER A 48 4.92 -9.39 -7.55
N CYS A 49 6.06 -9.71 -8.19
CA CYS A 49 6.12 -10.61 -9.33
C CYS A 49 5.94 -12.06 -8.88
N MET A 50 4.76 -12.42 -8.38
CA MET A 50 4.44 -13.85 -8.29
C MET A 50 4.12 -14.36 -9.68
N HIS A 51 5.13 -14.87 -10.39
CA HIS A 51 4.83 -15.93 -11.34
C HIS A 51 4.30 -17.10 -10.52
N GLU A 52 3.04 -17.47 -10.77
CA GLU A 52 2.39 -18.61 -10.12
C GLU A 52 3.25 -19.88 -10.24
N LYS A 53 3.98 -20.03 -11.35
CA LYS A 53 4.95 -21.12 -11.61
C LYS A 53 6.22 -21.07 -10.76
N ASP A 54 6.58 -19.90 -10.22
CA ASP A 54 7.83 -19.66 -9.48
C ASP A 54 7.64 -19.64 -7.96
N THR A 55 6.40 -19.59 -7.48
CA THR A 55 6.13 -19.81 -6.05
C THR A 55 6.36 -21.26 -5.66
N ILE A 56 6.90 -21.47 -4.45
CA ILE A 56 6.85 -22.80 -3.80
C ILE A 56 5.40 -23.29 -3.81
N ALA A 57 4.40 -22.44 -3.58
CA ALA A 57 2.97 -22.79 -3.64
C ALA A 57 2.46 -23.27 -5.02
N GLY A 58 2.99 -22.82 -6.15
CA GLY A 58 2.62 -23.33 -7.48
C GLY A 58 3.34 -24.62 -7.85
N LYS A 59 4.60 -24.78 -7.42
CA LYS A 59 5.32 -26.06 -7.49
C LYS A 59 4.76 -27.08 -6.50
N VAL A 60 4.32 -26.64 -5.32
CA VAL A 60 3.66 -27.39 -4.25
C VAL A 60 2.20 -27.68 -4.63
N GLY A 61 1.49 -26.79 -5.31
CA GLY A 61 0.14 -27.04 -5.81
C GLY A 61 0.11 -28.11 -6.90
N GLN A 62 1.16 -28.17 -7.74
CA GLN A 62 1.41 -29.31 -8.63
C GLN A 62 1.83 -30.59 -7.89
N TRP A 63 2.41 -30.50 -6.69
CA TRP A 63 2.96 -31.65 -5.94
C TRP A 63 2.06 -32.19 -4.80
N PHE A 64 1.19 -31.36 -4.21
CA PHE A 64 0.50 -31.59 -2.93
C PHE A 64 -1.02 -31.42 -3.04
N GLY A 65 -1.64 -32.04 -4.04
CA GLY A 65 -2.91 -32.69 -3.72
C GLY A 65 -2.61 -33.66 -2.57
N VAL A 66 -3.23 -33.52 -1.39
CA VAL A 66 -2.94 -34.33 -0.18
C VAL A 66 -2.83 -35.83 -0.49
N LYS A 67 -3.59 -36.31 -1.48
CA LYS A 67 -3.51 -37.66 -2.04
C LYS A 67 -2.16 -38.05 -2.64
N ALA A 68 -1.43 -37.16 -3.30
CA ALA A 68 -0.15 -37.45 -3.96
C ALA A 68 1.00 -37.65 -2.95
N ALA A 69 1.01 -36.89 -1.84
CA ALA A 69 1.96 -37.09 -0.75
C ALA A 69 1.66 -38.39 0.03
N GLU A 70 0.37 -38.68 0.29
CA GLU A 70 -0.08 -39.97 0.84
C GLU A 70 0.30 -41.14 -0.09
N GLN A 71 0.13 -40.98 -1.41
CA GLN A 71 0.50 -41.98 -2.42
C GLN A 71 2.02 -42.17 -2.57
N TRP A 72 2.81 -41.10 -2.43
CA TRP A 72 4.28 -41.17 -2.49
C TRP A 72 4.86 -41.82 -1.24
N LEU A 73 4.37 -41.47 -0.05
CA LEU A 73 4.74 -42.10 1.22
C LEU A 73 4.36 -43.58 1.23
N ALA A 74 3.14 -43.91 0.82
CA ALA A 74 2.69 -45.29 0.73
C ALA A 74 3.56 -46.10 -0.25
N LYS A 75 4.05 -45.49 -1.35
CA LYS A 75 4.89 -46.20 -2.32
C LYS A 75 6.35 -46.39 -1.92
N ASN A 76 6.94 -45.47 -1.14
CA ASN A 76 8.37 -45.50 -0.81
C ASN A 76 8.66 -45.92 0.64
N ALA A 77 7.63 -46.15 1.47
CA ALA A 77 7.80 -46.52 2.88
C ALA A 77 8.64 -47.79 3.11
N VAL A 78 8.55 -48.80 2.23
CA VAL A 78 9.31 -50.06 2.37
C VAL A 78 10.80 -49.87 2.12
N ASP A 79 11.15 -49.15 1.05
CA ASP A 79 12.55 -48.92 0.68
C ASP A 79 13.24 -48.00 1.69
N LEU A 80 12.51 -47.02 2.23
CA LEU A 80 12.98 -46.14 3.30
C LEU A 80 13.18 -46.92 4.60
N VAL A 81 12.18 -47.66 5.09
CA VAL A 81 12.34 -48.46 6.32
C VAL A 81 13.39 -49.58 6.14
N SER A 82 13.53 -50.15 4.96
CA SER A 82 14.57 -51.16 4.69
C SER A 82 15.98 -50.56 4.66
N GLY A 83 16.15 -49.36 4.10
CA GLY A 83 17.42 -48.62 4.19
C GLY A 83 17.80 -48.24 5.62
N PHE A 84 16.80 -47.90 6.45
CA PHE A 84 16.98 -47.54 7.86
C PHE A 84 17.52 -48.70 8.68
N LEU A 85 16.85 -49.85 8.50
CA LEU A 85 17.16 -51.08 9.21
C LEU A 85 18.50 -51.64 8.75
N ALA A 86 18.89 -51.44 7.49
CA ALA A 86 20.21 -51.82 6.98
C ALA A 86 21.35 -50.98 7.60
N GLY A 87 21.13 -49.67 7.85
CA GLY A 87 22.09 -48.79 8.52
C GLY A 87 22.23 -49.03 10.03
N HIS A 88 21.15 -49.45 10.70
CA HIS A 88 21.09 -49.69 12.15
C HIS A 88 21.17 -51.17 12.56
N GLY A 89 21.61 -52.03 11.63
CA GLY A 89 21.55 -53.50 11.74
C GLY A 89 22.32 -54.12 12.92
N GLN A 90 23.19 -53.38 13.62
CA GLN A 90 23.86 -53.90 14.82
C GLN A 90 23.04 -53.78 16.11
N ALA A 91 22.00 -52.94 16.16
CA ALA A 91 21.21 -52.70 17.38
C ALA A 91 19.92 -53.55 17.46
N LEU A 92 19.40 -54.03 16.33
CA LEU A 92 18.13 -54.75 16.25
C LEU A 92 18.35 -56.25 15.94
N LYS A 93 17.78 -57.15 16.76
CA LYS A 93 17.82 -58.60 16.50
C LYS A 93 17.17 -58.91 15.14
N ALA A 94 17.80 -59.77 14.33
CA ALA A 94 17.37 -60.12 12.96
C ALA A 94 15.89 -60.53 12.85
N ASP A 95 15.36 -61.23 13.86
CA ASP A 95 13.95 -61.65 13.91
C ASP A 95 12.99 -60.45 14.10
N ARG A 96 13.43 -59.37 14.74
CA ARG A 96 12.68 -58.11 14.91
C ARG A 96 12.65 -57.29 13.63
N GLN A 97 13.79 -57.23 12.93
CA GLN A 97 13.94 -56.58 11.62
C GLN A 97 12.97 -57.21 10.60
N LYS A 98 12.93 -58.54 10.57
CA LYS A 98 12.03 -59.33 9.72
C LYS A 98 10.55 -59.12 10.06
N ARG A 99 10.21 -58.91 11.34
CA ARG A 99 8.84 -58.64 11.82
C ARG A 99 8.33 -57.24 11.43
N LEU A 100 9.19 -56.23 11.50
CA LEU A 100 8.86 -54.86 11.08
C LEU A 100 8.64 -54.77 9.57
N GLN A 101 9.52 -55.40 8.78
CA GLN A 101 9.37 -55.50 7.33
C GLN A 101 8.07 -56.22 6.94
N ALA A 102 7.73 -57.34 7.59
CA ALA A 102 6.49 -58.06 7.31
C ALA A 102 5.21 -57.28 7.69
N GLY A 103 5.23 -56.54 8.80
CA GLY A 103 4.08 -55.72 9.23
C GLY A 103 3.80 -54.53 8.31
N LEU A 104 4.86 -53.93 7.76
CA LEU A 104 4.75 -52.84 6.79
C LEU A 104 4.27 -53.35 5.42
N GLN A 105 4.79 -54.49 4.97
CA GLN A 105 4.41 -55.10 3.70
C GLN A 105 2.95 -55.57 3.67
N ALA A 106 2.44 -56.06 4.82
CA ALA A 106 1.02 -56.37 4.98
C ALA A 106 0.11 -55.12 5.01
N ALA A 107 0.59 -54.00 5.56
CA ALA A 107 -0.18 -52.75 5.58
C ALA A 107 -0.32 -52.10 4.19
N LEU A 108 0.61 -52.41 3.28
CA LEU A 108 0.66 -51.86 1.92
C LEU A 108 -0.14 -52.67 0.89
N GLN A 109 -0.42 -53.94 1.16
CA GLN A 109 -1.24 -54.78 0.27
C GLN A 109 -2.71 -54.32 0.18
N ASP A 110 -3.19 -53.51 1.13
CA ASP A 110 -4.54 -52.92 1.12
C ASP A 110 -4.63 -51.59 0.33
N MET A 111 -3.52 -51.08 -0.22
CA MET A 111 -3.46 -49.76 -0.86
C MET A 111 -3.05 -49.85 -2.34
N ASP A 112 -3.93 -49.41 -3.25
CA ASP A 112 -3.74 -49.44 -4.71
C ASP A 112 -2.90 -48.23 -5.17
N LEU A 113 -1.68 -48.43 -5.70
CA LEU A 113 -0.67 -47.36 -5.91
C LEU A 113 0.05 -47.43 -7.30
N PRO A 114 0.17 -46.30 -8.05
CA PRO A 114 0.93 -46.19 -9.32
C PRO A 114 2.40 -45.75 -9.14
N THR A 115 3.29 -45.84 -10.15
CA THR A 115 4.80 -45.82 -10.14
C THR A 115 5.55 -44.45 -9.91
N ARG A 116 6.88 -44.51 -9.64
CA ARG A 116 7.74 -43.54 -8.89
C ARG A 116 8.26 -42.32 -9.70
N PRO A 117 8.42 -41.11 -9.10
CA PRO A 117 9.18 -40.01 -9.69
C PRO A 117 10.63 -39.86 -9.13
N ALA A 118 11.49 -39.15 -9.86
CA ALA A 118 12.93 -39.39 -9.91
C ALA A 118 13.87 -38.57 -8.99
N GLN A 119 13.40 -37.65 -8.13
CA GLN A 119 14.31 -36.84 -7.28
C GLN A 119 13.74 -36.61 -5.88
N ALA A 120 14.40 -37.18 -4.85
CA ALA A 120 13.92 -37.18 -3.45
C ALA A 120 15.04 -37.03 -2.40
N GLY A 121 15.98 -36.10 -2.59
CA GLY A 121 17.12 -35.91 -1.68
C GLY A 121 16.75 -35.27 -0.31
N PRO A 122 16.21 -34.04 -0.27
CA PRO A 122 15.98 -33.31 1.00
C PRO A 122 14.87 -33.88 1.89
N LEU A 123 13.93 -34.62 1.30
CA LEU A 123 12.83 -35.28 2.00
C LEU A 123 13.30 -36.52 2.78
N GLN A 124 14.39 -37.15 2.32
CA GLN A 124 14.97 -38.32 2.96
C GLN A 124 15.57 -37.95 4.32
N ASP A 125 16.39 -36.90 4.38
CA ASP A 125 17.11 -36.48 5.60
C ASP A 125 16.18 -35.97 6.71
N ALA A 126 15.11 -35.26 6.35
CA ALA A 126 14.12 -34.78 7.32
C ALA A 126 13.25 -35.91 7.88
N LEU A 127 13.01 -36.97 7.10
CA LEU A 127 12.36 -38.18 7.58
C LEU A 127 13.30 -38.99 8.49
N TRP A 128 14.60 -39.00 8.18
CA TRP A 128 15.62 -39.71 8.95
C TRP A 128 15.76 -39.20 10.38
N ASN A 129 15.92 -37.89 10.55
CA ASN A 129 16.04 -37.29 11.88
C ASN A 129 14.78 -37.51 12.74
N TRP A 130 13.59 -37.52 12.12
CA TRP A 130 12.34 -37.73 12.82
C TRP A 130 12.13 -39.20 13.27
N LEU A 131 12.55 -40.17 12.44
CA LEU A 131 12.53 -41.59 12.80
C LEU A 131 13.49 -41.88 13.97
N ASP A 132 14.65 -41.22 14.00
CA ASP A 132 15.61 -41.31 15.11
C ASP A 132 15.07 -40.72 16.42
N GLU A 133 14.34 -39.60 16.35
CA GLU A 133 13.68 -39.00 17.53
C GLU A 133 12.50 -39.85 18.04
N SER A 134 11.80 -40.54 17.14
CA SER A 134 10.61 -41.36 17.46
C SER A 134 10.96 -42.81 17.84
N LEU A 135 12.24 -43.17 17.82
CA LEU A 135 12.72 -44.55 17.97
C LEU A 135 12.33 -45.16 19.32
N ALA A 136 12.36 -44.37 20.40
CA ALA A 136 12.03 -44.81 21.76
C ALA A 136 10.54 -45.17 21.93
N ASP A 137 9.65 -44.46 21.24
CA ASP A 137 8.20 -44.72 21.28
C ASP A 137 7.82 -45.94 20.42
N LEU A 138 8.54 -46.15 19.32
CA LEU A 138 8.39 -47.34 18.47
C LEU A 138 8.85 -48.63 19.16
N GLU A 139 9.85 -48.55 20.05
CA GLU A 139 10.37 -49.70 20.80
C GLU A 139 9.40 -50.28 21.83
N SER A 140 8.46 -49.48 22.35
CA SER A 140 7.54 -49.85 23.44
C SER A 140 6.12 -50.21 22.99
N THR A 141 5.79 -50.05 21.71
CA THR A 141 4.40 -50.12 21.21
C THR A 141 3.95 -51.54 20.78
N PRO A 142 2.78 -52.03 21.24
CA PRO A 142 2.22 -53.32 20.83
C PRO A 142 1.81 -53.40 19.35
N ARG A 143 1.83 -54.62 18.78
CA ARG A 143 1.60 -54.94 17.36
C ARG A 143 0.28 -54.41 16.77
N SER A 144 -0.77 -54.30 17.58
CA SER A 144 -2.09 -53.80 17.18
C SER A 144 -2.16 -52.28 17.06
N ALA A 145 -1.27 -51.55 17.73
CA ALA A 145 -1.25 -50.09 17.79
C ALA A 145 -0.28 -49.46 16.79
N LEU A 146 0.71 -50.22 16.30
CA LEU A 146 1.72 -49.74 15.36
C LEU A 146 1.13 -49.15 14.06
N LYS A 147 0.03 -49.73 13.54
CA LYS A 147 -0.61 -49.26 12.31
C LYS A 147 -1.24 -47.87 12.48
N GLU A 148 -1.88 -47.61 13.61
CA GLU A 148 -2.48 -46.30 13.92
C GLU A 148 -1.44 -45.26 14.36
N LEU A 149 -0.38 -45.70 15.07
CA LEU A 149 0.75 -44.84 15.42
C LEU A 149 1.45 -44.31 14.16
N LEU A 150 1.75 -45.18 13.19
CA LEU A 150 2.38 -44.79 11.91
C LEU A 150 1.49 -43.89 11.05
N LYS A 151 0.15 -44.08 11.07
CA LYS A 151 -0.80 -43.16 10.42
C LYS A 151 -0.83 -41.79 11.11
N GLY A 152 -0.93 -41.75 12.44
CA GLY A 152 -0.91 -40.49 13.19
C GLY A 152 0.42 -39.76 13.06
N ALA A 153 1.52 -40.50 12.99
CA ALA A 153 2.86 -40.00 12.85
C ALA A 153 3.17 -39.45 11.45
N SER A 154 2.75 -40.16 10.38
CA SER A 154 2.86 -39.64 9.01
C SER A 154 2.04 -38.37 8.79
N LYS A 155 0.85 -38.28 9.43
CA LYS A 155 0.04 -37.06 9.43
C LYS A 155 0.74 -35.91 10.16
N ARG A 156 1.26 -36.13 11.37
CA ARG A 156 2.02 -35.11 12.13
C ARG A 156 3.28 -34.67 11.41
N TRP A 157 4.03 -35.60 10.81
CA TRP A 157 5.22 -35.28 10.03
C TRP A 157 4.88 -34.44 8.79
N ALA A 158 3.79 -34.77 8.08
CA ALA A 158 3.33 -33.96 6.95
C ALA A 158 2.93 -32.54 7.39
N GLU A 159 2.28 -32.39 8.55
CA GLU A 159 1.95 -31.09 9.16
C GLU A 159 3.21 -30.30 9.54
N ASP A 160 4.20 -30.94 10.17
CA ASP A 160 5.46 -30.32 10.61
C ASP A 160 6.38 -29.94 9.44
N LEU A 161 6.44 -30.79 8.41
CA LEU A 161 7.18 -30.52 7.19
C LEU A 161 6.53 -29.38 6.40
N TRP A 162 5.19 -29.34 6.38
CA TRP A 162 4.44 -28.22 5.81
C TRP A 162 4.75 -26.91 6.55
N LEU A 163 4.78 -26.91 7.89
CA LEU A 163 5.19 -25.77 8.72
C LEU A 163 6.64 -25.32 8.45
N LYS A 164 7.60 -26.25 8.36
CA LYS A 164 9.03 -25.95 8.11
C LYS A 164 9.28 -25.40 6.70
N TYR A 165 8.67 -25.99 5.67
CA TYR A 165 8.79 -25.49 4.29
C TYR A 165 7.99 -24.21 4.04
N ARG A 166 6.89 -24.01 4.76
CA ARG A 166 6.14 -22.75 4.78
C ARG A 166 6.94 -21.62 5.45
N ALA A 167 7.68 -21.89 6.53
CA ALA A 167 8.59 -20.92 7.14
C ALA A 167 9.73 -20.52 6.19
N LYS A 168 10.26 -21.47 5.42
CA LYS A 168 11.24 -21.18 4.35
C LYS A 168 10.61 -20.39 3.18
N SER A 169 9.39 -20.74 2.78
CA SER A 169 8.61 -19.94 1.82
C SER A 169 8.32 -18.52 2.31
N LEU A 170 8.10 -18.30 3.62
CA LEU A 170 7.97 -16.97 4.22
C LEU A 170 9.28 -16.18 4.19
N ALA A 171 10.42 -16.85 4.36
CA ALA A 171 11.73 -16.23 4.20
C ALA A 171 12.05 -15.88 2.73
N ASP A 172 11.64 -16.73 1.78
CA ASP A 172 11.79 -16.50 0.34
C ASP A 172 10.75 -15.48 -0.20
N LEU A 173 9.57 -15.36 0.44
CA LEU A 173 8.59 -14.30 0.17
C LEU A 173 9.13 -12.90 0.55
N ASN A 174 9.97 -12.84 1.59
CA ASN A 174 10.67 -11.61 1.98
C ASN A 174 11.84 -11.25 1.05
N SER A 175 12.25 -12.15 0.12
CA SER A 175 13.32 -11.89 -0.85
C SER A 175 12.81 -11.71 -2.29
N ALA A 176 11.50 -11.82 -2.54
CA ALA A 176 10.90 -11.44 -3.81
C ALA A 176 11.00 -9.92 -3.97
N GLU A 177 11.85 -9.47 -4.90
CA GLU A 177 11.99 -8.05 -5.23
C GLU A 177 10.63 -7.50 -5.71
N TYR A 178 10.06 -6.55 -4.98
CA TYR A 178 8.83 -5.88 -5.39
C TYR A 178 9.12 -5.02 -6.63
N ASP A 179 8.64 -5.45 -7.79
CA ASP A 179 8.73 -4.70 -9.04
C ASP A 179 7.57 -3.71 -9.14
N ILE A 180 7.67 -2.65 -8.33
CA ILE A 180 6.69 -1.56 -8.32
C ILE A 180 6.65 -0.83 -9.68
N GLY A 181 7.76 -0.77 -10.41
CA GLY A 181 7.85 -0.13 -11.72
C GLY A 181 6.94 -0.82 -12.73
N LYS A 182 6.99 -2.15 -12.82
CA LYS A 182 6.09 -2.94 -13.68
C LYS A 182 4.63 -2.80 -13.26
N ALA A 183 4.35 -2.75 -11.95
CA ALA A 183 3.00 -2.55 -11.47
C ALA A 183 2.45 -1.16 -11.86
N LEU A 184 3.25 -0.10 -11.72
CA LEU A 184 2.88 1.24 -12.13
C LEU A 184 2.70 1.36 -13.65
N ALA A 185 3.57 0.74 -14.44
CA ALA A 185 3.43 0.69 -15.90
C ALA A 185 2.11 0.03 -16.35
N ALA A 186 1.61 -0.96 -15.60
CA ALA A 186 0.31 -1.57 -15.88
C ALA A 186 -0.89 -0.63 -15.60
N LEU A 187 -0.68 0.44 -14.83
CA LEU A 187 -1.69 1.45 -14.52
C LEU A 187 -1.67 2.63 -15.50
N GLU A 188 -0.57 2.89 -16.20
CA GLU A 188 -0.40 4.01 -17.15
C GLU A 188 -1.49 4.11 -18.23
N PRO A 189 -2.05 3.02 -18.79
CA PRO A 189 -3.14 3.12 -19.76
C PRO A 189 -4.44 3.74 -19.20
N PHE A 190 -4.61 3.77 -17.88
CA PHE A 190 -5.80 4.29 -17.23
C PHE A 190 -5.58 5.76 -16.84
N THR A 191 -6.00 6.67 -17.72
CA THR A 191 -5.82 8.11 -17.57
C THR A 191 -6.76 8.76 -16.54
N ASP A 192 -7.68 7.99 -15.96
CA ASP A 192 -8.66 8.43 -14.96
C ASP A 192 -8.21 8.18 -13.51
N ILE A 193 -6.96 7.74 -13.32
CA ILE A 193 -6.31 7.63 -12.01
C ILE A 193 -5.84 9.03 -11.58
N SER A 194 -6.15 9.41 -10.35
CA SER A 194 -5.77 10.71 -9.76
C SER A 194 -4.96 10.59 -8.46
N ILE A 195 -4.94 9.41 -7.86
CA ILE A 195 -4.21 9.11 -6.62
C ILE A 195 -3.55 7.74 -6.78
N VAL A 196 -2.30 7.63 -6.36
CA VAL A 196 -1.57 6.35 -6.32
C VAL A 196 -0.99 6.12 -4.92
N ALA A 197 -1.03 4.88 -4.46
CA ALA A 197 -0.48 4.45 -3.18
C ALA A 197 0.02 3.01 -3.29
N ALA A 198 1.05 2.66 -2.51
CA ALA A 198 1.50 1.29 -2.34
C ALA A 198 1.52 0.94 -0.84
N PRO A 199 0.38 0.53 -0.26
CA PRO A 199 0.24 0.35 1.18
C PRO A 199 1.32 -0.57 1.77
N GLY A 200 2.12 -0.01 2.69
CA GLY A 200 3.17 -0.76 3.42
C GLY A 200 4.51 -0.88 2.69
N LEU A 201 4.65 -0.37 1.46
CA LEU A 201 5.94 -0.31 0.76
C LEU A 201 6.67 1.01 1.09
N THR A 202 7.41 1.01 2.20
CA THR A 202 8.05 2.21 2.77
C THR A 202 9.55 2.31 2.46
N GLY A 203 10.00 1.68 1.37
CA GLY A 203 11.40 1.69 0.96
C GLY A 203 11.70 2.86 0.04
N GLU A 204 12.93 3.37 0.07
CA GLU A 204 13.35 4.52 -0.76
C GLU A 204 13.06 4.33 -2.25
N ASN A 205 13.36 3.14 -2.80
CA ASN A 205 13.06 2.81 -4.18
C ASN A 205 11.55 2.79 -4.48
N HIS A 206 10.73 2.38 -3.51
CA HIS A 206 9.27 2.36 -3.66
C HIS A 206 8.70 3.78 -3.67
N TRP A 207 9.14 4.64 -2.74
CA TRP A 207 8.74 6.04 -2.75
C TRP A 207 9.18 6.75 -4.02
N ARG A 208 10.43 6.56 -4.45
CA ARG A 208 10.96 7.13 -5.69
C ARG A 208 10.11 6.72 -6.89
N ALA A 209 9.76 5.43 -7.01
CA ALA A 209 8.95 4.96 -8.12
C ALA A 209 7.54 5.59 -8.14
N LEU A 210 6.88 5.73 -6.98
CA LEU A 210 5.58 6.39 -6.88
C LEU A 210 5.65 7.88 -7.23
N ILE A 211 6.69 8.57 -6.75
CA ILE A 211 6.95 9.98 -7.05
C ILE A 211 7.20 10.14 -8.55
N THR A 212 8.15 9.40 -9.12
CA THR A 212 8.49 9.45 -10.54
C THR A 212 7.29 9.15 -11.44
N HIS A 213 6.44 8.19 -11.05
CA HIS A 213 5.21 7.95 -11.80
C HIS A 213 4.29 9.18 -11.82
N CYS A 214 4.15 9.90 -10.70
CA CYS A 214 3.35 11.11 -10.63
C CYS A 214 4.01 12.35 -11.24
N THR A 215 5.34 12.39 -11.36
CA THR A 215 6.03 13.54 -11.99
C THR A 215 6.15 13.38 -13.50
N ASP A 216 6.49 12.17 -13.97
CA ASP A 216 6.99 11.96 -15.33
C ASP A 216 5.97 11.20 -16.21
N ASN A 217 5.30 10.18 -15.66
CA ASN A 217 4.46 9.27 -16.45
C ASN A 217 2.97 9.64 -16.40
N ALA A 218 2.48 10.07 -15.25
CA ALA A 218 1.09 10.40 -14.99
C ALA A 218 0.97 11.70 -14.16
N PRO A 219 1.21 12.88 -14.77
CA PRO A 219 1.27 14.16 -14.04
C PRO A 219 -0.07 14.64 -13.47
N ASN A 220 -1.17 13.94 -13.78
CA ASN A 220 -2.47 14.18 -13.19
C ASN A 220 -2.68 13.39 -11.87
N CYS A 221 -1.76 12.48 -11.53
CA CYS A 221 -1.78 11.70 -10.30
C CYS A 221 -1.08 12.40 -9.13
N PHE A 222 -1.41 11.97 -7.91
CA PHE A 222 -0.74 12.38 -6.68
C PHE A 222 -0.41 11.17 -5.82
N ALA A 223 0.82 11.07 -5.33
CA ALA A 223 1.28 9.94 -4.53
C ALA A 223 0.97 10.12 -3.04
N VAL A 224 0.36 9.10 -2.43
CA VAL A 224 0.14 9.01 -0.98
C VAL A 224 1.07 7.94 -0.42
N LEU A 225 2.05 8.38 0.36
CA LEU A 225 3.12 7.54 0.87
C LEU A 225 2.91 7.19 2.34
N ASP A 226 3.40 6.02 2.72
CA ASP A 226 3.44 5.57 4.11
C ASP A 226 4.83 5.83 4.70
N ALA A 227 4.84 6.36 5.93
CA ALA A 227 5.99 6.31 6.80
C ALA A 227 6.36 4.87 7.20
N PRO A 228 7.64 4.53 7.42
CA PRO A 228 8.00 3.22 7.94
C PRO A 228 7.35 2.94 9.30
N GLN A 229 6.91 1.70 9.50
CA GLN A 229 6.31 1.28 10.77
C GLN A 229 7.33 1.33 11.90
N GLY A 230 6.92 1.76 13.10
CA GLY A 230 7.79 1.77 14.28
C GLY A 230 8.98 2.73 14.16
N ALA A 231 8.93 3.65 13.19
CA ALA A 231 9.99 4.63 13.03
C ALA A 231 9.99 5.61 14.20
N ASP A 232 11.13 5.68 14.89
CA ASP A 232 11.35 6.62 15.98
C ASP A 232 11.73 7.97 15.39
N TRP A 233 10.73 8.84 15.28
CA TRP A 233 10.86 10.15 14.66
C TRP A 233 11.17 11.25 15.67
N ALA A 234 11.66 10.88 16.87
CA ALA A 234 12.09 11.82 17.89
C ALA A 234 13.36 11.31 18.61
N ASN A 235 14.36 12.16 18.79
CA ASN A 235 15.50 11.86 19.66
C ASN A 235 15.07 11.95 21.13
N GLN A 236 16.01 11.64 22.02
CA GLN A 236 15.83 11.73 23.49
C GLN A 236 15.45 13.14 23.97
N ASP A 237 15.72 14.18 23.16
CA ASP A 237 15.35 15.58 23.40
C ASP A 237 14.04 16.00 22.72
N ASN A 238 13.30 15.04 22.15
CA ASN A 238 12.05 15.24 21.42
C ASN A 238 12.18 16.08 20.13
N GLN A 239 13.39 16.13 19.54
CA GLN A 239 13.68 16.69 18.22
C GLN A 239 13.60 15.60 17.14
N PRO A 240 13.22 15.91 15.89
CA PRO A 240 13.00 14.88 14.89
C PRO A 240 14.31 14.16 14.55
N ILE A 241 14.35 12.84 14.75
CA ILE A 241 15.32 12.00 14.04
C ILE A 241 14.63 11.56 12.77
N TYR A 242 14.95 12.24 11.67
CA TYR A 242 14.77 11.62 10.38
C TYR A 242 15.78 10.45 10.31
N PRO A 243 15.35 9.21 10.02
CA PRO A 243 16.29 8.13 9.75
C PRO A 243 17.23 8.60 8.64
N SER A 244 18.50 8.88 8.96
CA SER A 244 19.42 9.70 8.15
C SER A 244 19.88 9.07 6.83
N SER A 245 19.22 8.00 6.39
CA SER A 245 19.49 7.31 5.13
C SER A 245 18.25 6.94 4.31
N GLN A 246 17.04 7.35 4.72
CA GLN A 246 15.79 6.82 4.12
C GLN A 246 14.63 7.83 4.14
N LEU A 247 14.78 8.99 3.49
CA LEU A 247 13.63 9.86 3.23
C LEU A 247 13.28 9.86 1.73
N PRO A 248 11.99 9.94 1.37
CA PRO A 248 11.61 10.20 -0.01
C PRO A 248 12.24 11.51 -0.52
N ASN A 249 12.52 11.53 -1.82
CA ASN A 249 13.01 12.73 -2.50
C ASN A 249 12.00 13.89 -2.36
N ASP A 250 12.53 15.11 -2.38
CA ASP A 250 11.74 16.33 -2.44
C ASP A 250 10.78 16.32 -3.64
N SER A 251 9.50 16.57 -3.40
CA SER A 251 8.47 16.56 -4.45
C SER A 251 7.17 17.22 -3.99
N ASP A 252 6.56 17.99 -4.89
CA ASP A 252 5.23 18.53 -4.70
C ASP A 252 4.11 17.59 -5.20
N TYR A 253 4.43 16.46 -5.84
CA TYR A 253 3.48 15.44 -6.32
C TYR A 253 3.20 14.32 -5.30
N ALA A 254 3.76 14.42 -4.09
CA ALA A 254 3.61 13.41 -3.07
C ALA A 254 3.37 13.99 -1.68
N ALA A 255 2.74 13.20 -0.83
CA ALA A 255 2.62 13.46 0.61
C ALA A 255 2.80 12.16 1.39
N ILE A 256 3.53 12.23 2.50
CA ILE A 256 3.75 11.10 3.40
C ILE A 256 2.93 11.25 4.68
N TYR A 257 2.44 10.11 5.18
CA TYR A 257 1.55 10.03 6.33
C TYR A 257 2.12 9.13 7.44
N TYR A 258 1.99 9.60 8.68
CA TYR A 258 2.46 8.95 9.90
C TYR A 258 1.50 9.24 11.05
N PRO A 259 1.34 8.38 12.06
CA PRO A 259 1.86 7.02 12.16
C PRO A 259 0.95 6.00 11.48
N TRP A 260 1.29 4.72 11.61
CA TRP A 260 0.39 3.62 11.28
C TRP A 260 -0.83 3.64 12.20
N ILE A 261 -1.96 3.18 11.68
CA ILE A 261 -3.25 3.20 12.36
C ILE A 261 -3.67 1.78 12.74
N GLN A 262 -4.21 1.60 13.94
CA GLN A 262 -4.77 0.31 14.34
C GLN A 262 -6.16 0.15 13.74
N VAL A 263 -6.41 -0.97 13.06
CA VAL A 263 -7.69 -1.32 12.44
C VAL A 263 -8.09 -2.74 12.80
N VAL A 264 -9.34 -3.09 12.55
CA VAL A 264 -9.76 -4.50 12.53
C VAL A 264 -9.42 -5.05 11.16
N ASP A 265 -8.51 -6.04 11.12
CA ASP A 265 -8.10 -6.69 9.89
C ASP A 265 -9.31 -7.28 9.16
N ALA A 266 -9.51 -6.89 7.92
CA ALA A 266 -10.66 -7.31 7.12
C ALA A 266 -10.63 -8.81 6.77
N GLY A 267 -9.47 -9.47 6.87
CA GLY A 267 -9.32 -10.92 6.67
C GLY A 267 -9.52 -11.75 7.95
N SER A 268 -8.77 -11.43 9.01
CA SER A 268 -8.72 -12.22 10.25
C SER A 268 -9.66 -11.73 11.36
N GLY A 269 -10.16 -10.49 11.29
CA GLY A 269 -10.92 -9.85 12.36
C GLY A 269 -10.08 -9.45 13.58
N GLN A 270 -8.75 -9.60 13.52
CA GLN A 270 -7.85 -9.21 14.61
C GLN A 270 -7.49 -7.72 14.53
N LYS A 271 -7.12 -7.13 15.67
CA LYS A 271 -6.57 -5.77 15.66
C LYS A 271 -5.13 -5.80 15.17
N ILE A 272 -4.86 -5.10 14.08
CA ILE A 272 -3.51 -4.96 13.51
C ILE A 272 -3.19 -3.49 13.28
N TYR A 273 -1.90 -3.16 13.15
CA TYR A 273 -1.49 -1.87 12.62
C TYR A 273 -1.41 -1.96 11.09
N ALA A 274 -2.13 -1.08 10.41
CA ALA A 274 -2.16 -0.99 8.96
C ALA A 274 -1.51 0.32 8.48
N PRO A 275 -0.85 0.28 7.30
CA PRO A 275 -0.34 1.48 6.67
C PRO A 275 -1.49 2.46 6.32
N PRO A 276 -1.33 3.77 6.58
CA PRO A 276 -2.42 4.73 6.44
C PRO A 276 -2.80 5.08 4.98
N SER A 277 -1.91 4.92 4.00
CA SER A 277 -2.06 5.46 2.65
C SER A 277 -3.38 5.10 1.97
N GLY A 278 -3.85 3.86 2.10
CA GLY A 278 -5.15 3.43 1.56
C GLY A 278 -6.34 4.15 2.22
N HIS A 279 -6.32 4.32 3.54
CA HIS A 279 -7.35 5.05 4.27
C HIS A 279 -7.33 6.54 3.92
N ILE A 280 -6.14 7.12 3.81
CA ILE A 280 -5.95 8.52 3.43
C ILE A 280 -6.41 8.78 1.99
N ALA A 281 -6.14 7.88 1.05
CA ALA A 281 -6.68 7.98 -0.30
C ALA A 281 -8.22 7.96 -0.31
N GLY A 282 -8.85 7.20 0.60
CA GLY A 282 -10.29 7.25 0.82
C GLY A 282 -10.75 8.59 1.39
N VAL A 283 -10.05 9.12 2.40
CA VAL A 283 -10.32 10.45 2.98
C VAL A 283 -10.24 11.54 1.91
N TYR A 284 -9.24 11.50 1.04
CA TYR A 284 -9.13 12.41 -0.10
C TYR A 284 -10.39 12.33 -0.96
N ALA A 285 -10.78 11.12 -1.39
CA ALA A 285 -11.97 10.93 -2.23
C ALA A 285 -13.25 11.46 -1.57
N ARG A 286 -13.43 11.24 -0.26
CA ARG A 286 -14.58 11.76 0.50
C ARG A 286 -14.59 13.27 0.58
N VAL A 287 -13.44 13.89 0.89
CA VAL A 287 -13.33 15.35 0.97
C VAL A 287 -13.59 15.97 -0.40
N ASP A 288 -13.02 15.42 -1.46
CA ASP A 288 -13.25 15.90 -2.83
C ASP A 288 -14.74 15.87 -3.19
N ALA A 289 -15.43 14.77 -2.87
CA ALA A 289 -16.86 14.61 -3.17
C ALA A 289 -17.76 15.54 -2.33
N GLN A 290 -17.38 15.86 -1.10
CA GLN A 290 -18.21 16.65 -0.18
C GLN A 290 -17.91 18.16 -0.22
N ARG A 291 -16.66 18.53 -0.49
CA ARG A 291 -16.13 19.88 -0.27
C ARG A 291 -15.30 20.40 -1.44
N GLY A 292 -15.04 19.58 -2.46
CA GLY A 292 -14.17 19.89 -3.59
C GLY A 292 -12.69 19.66 -3.28
N VAL A 293 -11.92 19.38 -4.34
CA VAL A 293 -10.47 19.06 -4.29
C VAL A 293 -9.60 20.17 -3.68
N PHE A 294 -10.11 21.40 -3.69
CA PHE A 294 -9.47 22.58 -3.12
C PHE A 294 -9.52 22.63 -1.59
N LYS A 295 -10.38 21.84 -0.95
CA LYS A 295 -10.35 21.68 0.52
C LYS A 295 -9.20 20.76 0.90
N ALA A 296 -8.28 21.26 1.72
CA ALA A 296 -7.23 20.44 2.33
C ALA A 296 -7.83 19.24 3.09
N PRO A 297 -7.36 18.01 2.86
CA PRO A 297 -7.86 16.79 3.53
C PRO A 297 -7.30 16.64 4.95
N ALA A 298 -7.25 17.74 5.71
CA ALA A 298 -6.87 17.80 7.12
C ALA A 298 -8.07 18.20 7.99
N ASN A 299 -7.96 17.88 9.29
CA ASN A 299 -9.04 17.90 10.26
C ASN A 299 -10.20 16.96 9.86
N GLU A 300 -9.86 15.81 9.29
CA GLU A 300 -10.81 14.83 8.77
C GLU A 300 -10.67 13.52 9.55
N SER A 301 -11.79 12.91 9.95
CA SER A 301 -11.77 11.62 10.64
C SER A 301 -11.32 10.49 9.71
N VAL A 302 -10.50 9.59 10.24
CA VAL A 302 -10.11 8.33 9.57
C VAL A 302 -11.07 7.24 10.05
N TYR A 303 -12.05 6.89 9.23
CA TYR A 303 -13.00 5.81 9.53
C TYR A 303 -12.28 4.46 9.58
N GLY A 304 -12.73 3.60 10.49
CA GLY A 304 -12.11 2.29 10.77
C GLY A 304 -10.88 2.34 11.68
N ALA A 305 -10.28 3.51 11.90
CA ALA A 305 -9.14 3.65 12.81
C ALA A 305 -9.58 3.56 14.28
N LEU A 306 -8.94 2.68 15.04
CA LEU A 306 -9.23 2.42 16.45
C LEU A 306 -8.21 3.06 17.40
N ALA A 307 -6.95 3.11 16.99
CA ALA A 307 -5.83 3.68 17.75
C ALA A 307 -4.70 4.09 16.80
N LEU A 308 -3.68 4.74 17.34
CA LEU A 308 -2.45 5.07 16.63
C LEU A 308 -1.32 4.21 17.17
N GLU A 309 -0.37 3.82 16.30
CA GLU A 309 0.85 3.15 16.73
C GLU A 309 1.66 4.02 17.69
N THR A 310 1.74 5.32 17.40
CA THR A 310 2.47 6.29 18.21
C THR A 310 1.65 7.56 18.40
N TYR A 311 1.60 8.09 19.61
CA TYR A 311 0.94 9.36 19.88
C TYR A 311 1.90 10.52 19.57
N VAL A 312 1.55 11.34 18.59
CA VAL A 312 2.33 12.52 18.22
C VAL A 312 1.86 13.74 19.00
N SER A 313 2.79 14.38 19.70
CA SER A 313 2.58 15.66 20.41
C SER A 313 2.68 16.87 19.47
N ASP A 314 2.19 18.03 19.91
CA ASP A 314 2.29 19.28 19.13
C ASP A 314 3.73 19.66 18.84
N ASN A 315 4.64 19.45 19.80
CA ASN A 315 6.06 19.74 19.64
C ASN A 315 6.71 18.83 18.60
N GLN A 316 6.47 17.52 18.66
CA GLN A 316 6.97 16.59 17.66
C GLN A 316 6.45 16.94 16.26
N GLN A 317 5.14 17.20 16.15
CA GLN A 317 4.54 17.58 14.88
C GLN A 317 5.13 18.87 14.30
N LYS A 318 5.40 19.88 15.12
CA LYS A 318 5.99 21.16 14.66
C LYS A 318 7.25 20.91 13.84
N TYR A 319 8.08 19.98 14.30
CA TYR A 319 9.32 19.64 13.63
C TYR A 319 9.13 18.73 12.41
N LEU A 320 8.19 17.78 12.47
CA LEU A 320 7.84 16.92 11.34
C LEU A 320 7.20 17.68 10.18
N ASN A 321 6.39 18.70 10.49
CA ASN A 321 5.75 19.54 9.49
C ASN A 321 6.68 20.63 8.96
N ASN A 322 7.76 20.97 9.64
CA ASN A 322 8.67 22.04 9.24
C ASN A 322 10.11 21.68 9.62
N PRO A 323 10.76 20.78 8.85
CA PRO A 323 12.15 20.39 9.11
C PRO A 323 13.14 21.56 9.05
N GLY A 324 12.74 22.68 8.44
CA GLY A 324 13.63 23.79 8.08
C GLY A 324 14.48 23.45 6.85
N SER A 325 14.97 24.48 6.17
CA SER A 325 15.89 24.34 5.03
C SER A 325 17.31 23.95 5.44
N GLN A 326 17.56 23.81 6.76
CA GLN A 326 18.85 23.43 7.30
C GLN A 326 18.88 21.91 7.49
N PRO A 327 19.94 21.23 7.04
CA PRO A 327 20.10 19.81 7.30
C PRO A 327 20.14 19.54 8.81
N ASN A 328 19.66 18.37 9.23
CA ASN A 328 19.84 17.89 10.61
C ASN A 328 21.34 17.70 10.93
N GLY A 329 21.67 17.31 12.18
CA GLY A 329 23.05 17.07 12.60
C GLY A 329 23.85 16.07 11.75
N ASP A 330 23.16 15.26 10.95
CA ASP A 330 23.72 14.26 10.02
C ASP A 330 23.83 14.76 8.57
N GLY A 331 23.48 16.03 8.28
CA GLY A 331 23.55 16.59 6.93
C GLY A 331 22.38 16.25 6.02
N VAL A 332 21.27 15.71 6.55
CA VAL A 332 20.06 15.35 5.79
C VAL A 332 19.02 16.47 5.88
N LEU A 333 18.54 16.95 4.73
CA LEU A 333 17.37 17.83 4.66
C LEU A 333 16.13 17.02 5.05
N GLY A 334 15.38 17.50 6.04
CA GLY A 334 14.13 16.84 6.42
C GLY A 334 13.02 17.07 5.39
N ILE A 335 11.94 16.30 5.48
CA ILE A 335 10.73 16.43 4.64
C ILE A 335 9.53 16.86 5.48
N ASN A 336 8.49 17.44 4.86
CA ASN A 336 7.23 17.61 5.58
C ASN A 336 6.52 16.26 5.72
N VAL A 337 6.07 15.93 6.93
CA VAL A 337 5.26 14.74 7.19
C VAL A 337 3.91 15.07 7.81
N ASN A 338 2.85 14.59 7.18
CA ASN A 338 1.48 14.75 7.67
C ASN A 338 1.17 13.76 8.79
N CYS A 339 0.89 14.30 9.98
CA CYS A 339 0.59 13.50 11.15
C CYS A 339 -0.90 13.12 11.21
N ILE A 340 -1.22 11.89 11.60
CA ILE A 340 -2.54 11.43 12.03
C ILE A 340 -2.53 11.46 13.55
N ARG A 341 -3.54 12.08 14.16
CA ARG A 341 -3.54 12.36 15.61
C ARG A 341 -4.86 12.03 16.25
N GLN A 342 -4.80 11.66 17.53
CA GLN A 342 -5.97 11.55 18.35
C GLN A 342 -6.27 12.92 18.97
N ILE A 343 -7.36 13.55 18.51
CA ILE A 343 -7.83 14.86 18.98
C ILE A 343 -9.24 14.68 19.51
N ASN A 344 -9.48 15.07 20.76
CA ASN A 344 -10.79 14.99 21.42
C ASN A 344 -11.47 13.59 21.30
N GLY A 345 -10.67 12.52 21.36
CA GLY A 345 -11.15 11.14 21.25
C GLY A 345 -11.39 10.63 19.82
N GLY A 346 -11.24 11.47 18.80
CA GLY A 346 -11.29 11.07 17.39
C GLY A 346 -9.90 10.94 16.77
N ILE A 347 -9.72 10.01 15.84
CA ILE A 347 -8.50 9.88 15.04
C ILE A 347 -8.67 10.69 13.76
N LEU A 348 -7.88 11.77 13.65
CA LEU A 348 -7.99 12.75 12.59
C LEU A 348 -6.69 12.87 11.79
N VAL A 349 -6.81 13.08 10.49
CA VAL A 349 -5.70 13.56 9.65
C VAL A 349 -5.39 15.00 10.07
N TRP A 350 -4.16 15.28 10.49
CA TRP A 350 -3.74 16.55 11.09
C TRP A 350 -2.57 17.20 10.36
N GLY A 351 -2.51 17.03 9.03
CA GLY A 351 -1.55 17.67 8.14
C GLY A 351 -2.01 17.57 6.68
N ALA A 352 -1.59 18.51 5.83
CA ALA A 352 -1.88 18.51 4.39
C ALA A 352 -0.76 19.17 3.56
N ARG A 353 0.51 19.01 3.96
CA ARG A 353 1.69 19.46 3.21
C ARG A 353 2.15 18.39 2.22
N THR A 354 2.71 18.82 1.09
CA THR A 354 3.45 17.95 0.17
C THR A 354 4.85 17.68 0.73
N LEU A 355 5.65 16.81 0.10
CA LEU A 355 7.05 16.60 0.52
C LEU A 355 7.93 17.84 0.29
N GLN A 356 7.43 18.85 -0.43
CA GLN A 356 8.18 20.03 -0.85
C GLN A 356 8.84 20.78 0.32
N VAL A 357 10.18 20.78 0.37
CA VAL A 357 10.97 21.42 1.45
C VAL A 357 11.29 22.88 1.12
N ASP A 358 11.58 23.17 -0.15
CA ASP A 358 11.89 24.54 -0.59
C ASP A 358 10.61 25.40 -0.64
N GLU A 359 10.68 26.60 -0.05
CA GLU A 359 9.56 27.51 0.20
C GLU A 359 9.00 28.17 -1.07
N ASN A 360 9.17 27.57 -2.25
CA ASN A 360 8.37 27.91 -3.42
C ASN A 360 6.89 27.61 -3.10
N GLU A 361 6.19 28.64 -2.60
CA GLU A 361 4.90 28.56 -1.90
C GLU A 361 3.72 28.06 -2.74
N GLN A 362 3.93 27.80 -4.02
CA GLN A 362 2.84 27.51 -4.94
C GLN A 362 2.22 26.14 -4.65
N PHE A 363 3.03 25.12 -4.35
CA PHE A 363 2.56 23.74 -4.19
C PHE A 363 2.92 23.09 -2.86
N LYS A 364 3.11 23.93 -1.84
CA LYS A 364 3.32 23.51 -0.45
C LYS A 364 2.21 22.60 0.09
N TYR A 365 0.97 22.78 -0.37
CA TYR A 365 -0.20 22.07 0.15
C TYR A 365 -0.74 21.04 -0.83
N VAL A 366 -1.15 19.90 -0.30
CA VAL A 366 -1.81 18.80 -1.01
C VAL A 366 -3.01 19.31 -1.82
N SER A 367 -3.89 20.11 -1.22
CA SER A 367 -5.07 20.62 -1.92
C SER A 367 -4.70 21.51 -3.11
N THR A 368 -3.67 22.34 -2.97
CA THR A 368 -3.24 23.24 -4.05
C THR A 368 -2.68 22.45 -5.23
N ARG A 369 -1.77 21.49 -4.99
CA ARG A 369 -1.28 20.60 -6.07
C ARG A 369 -2.40 19.79 -6.70
N ARG A 370 -3.26 19.15 -5.89
CA ARG A 370 -4.35 18.31 -6.42
C ARG A 370 -5.39 19.12 -7.19
N THR A 371 -5.67 20.36 -6.78
CA THR A 371 -6.54 21.27 -7.54
C THR A 371 -5.93 21.64 -8.88
N TYR A 372 -4.62 21.90 -8.92
CA TYR A 372 -3.91 22.15 -10.17
C TYR A 372 -3.99 20.95 -11.13
N ASN A 373 -3.71 19.73 -10.62
CA ASN A 373 -3.84 18.50 -11.41
C ASN A 373 -5.27 18.28 -11.91
N TYR A 374 -6.28 18.53 -11.06
CA TYR A 374 -7.68 18.45 -11.43
C TYR A 374 -8.07 19.43 -12.53
N ILE A 375 -7.60 20.68 -12.46
CA ILE A 375 -7.80 21.68 -13.52
C ILE A 375 -7.17 21.16 -14.81
N ARG A 376 -5.90 20.75 -14.79
CA ARG A 376 -5.18 20.25 -15.98
C ARG A 376 -5.93 19.09 -16.65
N GLN A 377 -6.26 18.05 -15.88
CA GLN A 377 -6.98 16.87 -16.39
C GLN A 377 -8.38 17.21 -16.92
N SER A 378 -9.09 18.14 -16.26
CA SER A 378 -10.42 18.58 -16.69
C SER A 378 -10.37 19.38 -17.99
N LEU A 379 -9.34 20.21 -18.18
CA LEU A 379 -9.12 20.94 -19.42
C LEU A 379 -8.78 19.97 -20.55
N GLU A 380 -7.79 19.09 -20.35
CA GLU A 380 -7.40 18.06 -21.34
C GLU A 380 -8.61 17.23 -21.79
N SER A 381 -9.37 16.68 -20.84
CA SER A 381 -10.53 15.84 -21.15
C SER A 381 -11.69 16.64 -21.76
N GLY A 382 -11.89 17.88 -21.31
CA GLY A 382 -13.00 18.74 -21.75
C GLY A 382 -12.78 19.44 -23.09
N THR A 383 -11.53 19.52 -23.56
CA THR A 383 -11.18 20.16 -24.84
C THR A 383 -10.69 19.18 -25.90
N GLN A 384 -10.71 17.87 -25.63
CA GLN A 384 -10.30 16.82 -26.58
C GLN A 384 -11.00 16.90 -27.94
N TRP A 385 -12.24 17.41 -28.00
CA TRP A 385 -12.99 17.61 -29.24
C TRP A 385 -12.34 18.61 -30.21
N ALA A 386 -11.45 19.47 -29.73
CA ALA A 386 -10.76 20.47 -30.55
C ALA A 386 -9.65 19.86 -31.43
N VAL A 387 -9.22 18.62 -31.13
CA VAL A 387 -8.18 17.94 -31.89
C VAL A 387 -8.69 17.65 -33.31
N PHE A 388 -7.93 18.06 -34.32
CA PHE A 388 -8.27 17.99 -35.76
C PHE A 388 -9.38 18.95 -36.23
N GLU A 389 -9.84 19.88 -35.40
CA GLU A 389 -10.73 20.95 -35.86
C GLU A 389 -9.97 22.03 -36.64
N PRO A 390 -10.62 22.75 -37.58
CA PRO A 390 -10.00 23.86 -38.29
C PRO A 390 -9.53 24.98 -37.34
N ASN A 391 -8.23 25.29 -37.38
CA ASN A 391 -7.60 26.33 -36.56
C ASN A 391 -8.05 27.74 -37.00
N THR A 392 -9.19 28.16 -36.47
CA THR A 392 -9.91 29.39 -36.82
C THR A 392 -10.28 30.18 -35.57
N GLN A 393 -10.60 31.46 -35.72
CA GLN A 393 -11.07 32.31 -34.62
C GLN A 393 -12.35 31.75 -33.97
N ALA A 394 -13.17 31.00 -34.72
CA ALA A 394 -14.34 30.31 -34.19
C ALA A 394 -13.96 29.21 -33.19
N LEU A 395 -12.92 28.42 -33.49
CA LEU A 395 -12.37 27.41 -32.59
C LEU A 395 -11.82 28.06 -31.30
N TRP A 396 -11.04 29.13 -31.44
CA TRP A 396 -10.47 29.87 -30.30
C TRP A 396 -11.57 30.40 -29.37
N GLY A 397 -12.65 30.93 -29.96
CA GLY A 397 -13.81 31.39 -29.20
C GLY A 397 -14.55 30.25 -28.49
N GLN A 398 -14.64 29.06 -29.08
CA GLN A 398 -15.24 27.88 -28.43
C GLN A 398 -14.38 27.38 -27.26
N LEU A 399 -13.06 27.25 -27.46
CA LEU A 399 -12.12 26.91 -26.39
C LEU A 399 -12.22 27.89 -25.24
N THR A 400 -12.12 29.18 -25.53
CA THR A 400 -12.19 30.24 -24.51
C THR A 400 -13.49 30.16 -23.70
N ARG A 401 -14.65 29.99 -24.36
CA ARG A 401 -15.95 29.88 -23.68
C ARG A 401 -16.03 28.63 -22.80
N ASN A 402 -15.58 27.47 -23.29
CA ASN A 402 -15.65 26.22 -22.54
C ASN A 402 -14.75 26.25 -21.30
N VAL A 403 -13.50 26.70 -21.46
CA VAL A 403 -12.55 26.84 -20.35
C VAL A 403 -13.05 27.87 -19.34
N THR A 404 -13.55 29.03 -19.80
CA THR A 404 -14.11 30.07 -18.92
C THR A 404 -15.31 29.54 -18.11
N SER A 405 -16.21 28.79 -18.74
CA SER A 405 -17.37 28.19 -18.08
C SER A 405 -16.96 27.23 -16.95
N PHE A 406 -15.97 26.37 -17.21
CA PHE A 406 -15.41 25.46 -16.21
C PHE A 406 -14.80 26.22 -15.02
N LEU A 407 -13.88 27.17 -15.28
CA LEU A 407 -13.20 27.92 -14.22
C LEU A 407 -14.17 28.81 -13.43
N THR A 408 -15.21 29.34 -14.07
CA THR A 408 -16.27 30.09 -13.38
C THR A 408 -16.99 29.23 -12.35
N ARG A 409 -17.35 27.99 -12.69
CA ARG A 409 -17.97 27.07 -11.73
C ARG A 409 -17.02 26.74 -10.57
N LEU A 410 -15.76 26.43 -10.88
CA LEU A 410 -14.75 26.13 -9.85
C LEU A 410 -14.52 27.33 -8.90
N TRP A 411 -14.54 28.56 -9.43
CA TRP A 411 -14.48 29.78 -8.63
C TRP A 411 -15.73 29.94 -7.74
N GLN A 412 -16.93 29.75 -8.28
CA GLN A 412 -18.18 29.83 -7.53
C GLN A 412 -18.26 28.79 -6.41
N GLU A 413 -17.63 27.63 -6.60
CA GLU A 413 -17.50 26.58 -5.58
C GLU A 413 -16.45 26.92 -4.50
N GLY A 414 -15.65 27.98 -4.69
CA GLY A 414 -14.61 28.45 -3.76
C GLY A 414 -13.21 27.88 -4.03
N GLY A 415 -13.02 27.18 -5.15
CA GLY A 415 -11.73 26.59 -5.51
C GLY A 415 -10.69 27.60 -6.00
N LEU A 416 -11.15 28.75 -6.48
CA LEU A 416 -10.29 29.85 -6.90
C LEU A 416 -10.50 31.08 -5.99
N PHE A 417 -9.40 31.79 -5.72
CA PHE A 417 -9.37 32.98 -4.89
C PHE A 417 -9.56 34.25 -5.73
N GLY A 418 -10.48 35.11 -5.33
CA GLY A 418 -10.76 36.37 -6.01
C GLY A 418 -12.19 36.83 -5.73
N SER A 419 -12.39 38.13 -5.60
CA SER A 419 -13.72 38.71 -5.42
C SER A 419 -14.49 38.81 -6.75
N THR A 420 -13.77 38.79 -7.86
CA THR A 420 -14.31 38.74 -9.22
C THR A 420 -13.66 37.61 -10.03
N ALA A 421 -14.34 37.16 -11.09
CA ALA A 421 -13.79 36.12 -11.97
C ALA A 421 -12.44 36.54 -12.60
N ALA A 422 -12.27 37.82 -12.92
CA ALA A 422 -11.04 38.36 -13.52
C ALA A 422 -9.84 38.39 -12.55
N GLU A 423 -10.10 38.45 -11.23
CA GLU A 423 -9.06 38.26 -10.21
C GLU A 423 -8.73 36.77 -10.01
N ALA A 424 -9.71 35.90 -10.21
CA ALA A 424 -9.59 34.47 -9.94
C ALA A 424 -8.92 33.69 -11.08
N PHE A 425 -9.18 34.05 -12.34
CA PHE A 425 -8.57 33.40 -13.49
C PHE A 425 -8.61 34.27 -14.76
N TYR A 426 -7.79 33.90 -15.74
CA TYR A 426 -7.89 34.41 -17.10
C TYR A 426 -7.73 33.27 -18.13
N VAL A 427 -8.30 33.48 -19.31
CA VAL A 427 -8.20 32.57 -20.45
C VAL A 427 -7.91 33.41 -21.70
N LYS A 428 -6.82 33.11 -22.40
CA LYS A 428 -6.42 33.80 -23.63
C LYS A 428 -6.18 32.79 -24.75
N CYS A 429 -7.02 32.85 -25.78
CA CYS A 429 -6.84 32.12 -27.03
C CYS A 429 -7.26 33.06 -28.17
N ASP A 430 -6.26 33.68 -28.78
CA ASP A 430 -6.40 34.76 -29.76
C ASP A 430 -5.19 34.81 -30.71
N ALA A 431 -5.12 35.84 -31.54
CA ALA A 431 -4.05 36.01 -32.52
C ALA A 431 -2.65 36.24 -31.91
N ASP A 432 -2.57 36.73 -30.66
CA ASP A 432 -1.27 36.92 -29.99
C ASP A 432 -0.69 35.57 -29.55
N THR A 433 -1.55 34.71 -29.01
CA THR A 433 -1.20 33.35 -28.59
C THR A 433 -1.08 32.38 -29.77
N ASN A 434 -1.74 32.69 -30.90
CA ASN A 434 -1.77 31.86 -32.11
C ASN A 434 -1.35 32.65 -33.36
N PRO A 435 -0.09 33.12 -33.43
CA PRO A 435 0.45 33.73 -34.65
C PRO A 435 0.53 32.71 -35.79
N GLU A 436 0.78 33.19 -37.01
CA GLU A 436 0.87 32.33 -38.22
C GLU A 436 1.83 31.15 -38.02
N SER A 437 2.99 31.35 -37.38
CA SER A 437 3.96 30.28 -37.11
C SER A 437 3.41 29.13 -36.26
N VAL A 438 2.55 29.42 -35.28
CA VAL A 438 1.91 28.41 -34.42
C VAL A 438 0.81 27.69 -35.21
N ARG A 439 0.04 28.44 -35.99
CA ARG A 439 -1.05 27.91 -36.82
C ARG A 439 -0.55 27.00 -37.94
N ASP A 440 0.55 27.39 -38.59
CA ASP A 440 1.21 26.62 -39.65
C ASP A 440 1.86 25.35 -39.11
N ALA A 441 2.26 25.34 -37.83
CA ALA A 441 2.69 24.13 -37.12
C ALA A 441 1.52 23.19 -36.75
N GLY A 442 0.27 23.61 -36.99
CA GLY A 442 -0.93 22.85 -36.65
C GLY A 442 -1.31 22.92 -35.16
N GLU A 443 -0.76 23.89 -34.43
CA GLU A 443 -0.97 24.05 -32.99
C GLU A 443 -2.05 25.09 -32.68
N VAL A 444 -2.75 24.89 -31.55
CA VAL A 444 -3.63 25.90 -30.95
C VAL A 444 -3.23 26.07 -29.50
N VAL A 445 -2.77 27.26 -29.14
CA VAL A 445 -2.34 27.62 -27.80
C VAL A 445 -3.46 28.39 -27.09
N THR A 446 -3.87 27.89 -25.93
CA THR A 446 -4.76 28.59 -25.00
C THR A 446 -3.99 28.80 -23.70
N GLU A 447 -3.69 30.05 -23.37
CA GLU A 447 -3.06 30.42 -22.11
C GLU A 447 -4.11 30.54 -21.01
N VAL A 448 -3.85 29.91 -19.87
CA VAL A 448 -4.77 29.88 -18.73
C VAL A 448 -4.00 30.18 -17.46
N GLY A 449 -4.42 31.20 -16.72
CA GLY A 449 -3.92 31.48 -15.38
C GLY A 449 -5.02 31.34 -14.34
N VAL A 450 -4.68 30.81 -13.16
CA VAL A 450 -5.61 30.54 -12.07
C VAL A 450 -5.00 30.93 -10.73
N ALA A 451 -5.81 31.52 -9.85
CA ALA A 451 -5.45 31.81 -8.46
C ALA A 451 -6.09 30.75 -7.56
N ILE A 452 -5.38 29.66 -7.24
CA ILE A 452 -5.93 28.57 -6.40
C ILE A 452 -6.00 29.01 -4.94
N THR A 453 -7.12 28.72 -4.26
CA THR A 453 -7.29 28.99 -2.83
C THR A 453 -6.28 28.20 -1.99
N LYS A 454 -5.52 28.88 -1.12
CA LYS A 454 -4.60 28.24 -0.15
C LYS A 454 -5.32 27.99 1.20
N PRO A 455 -5.04 26.89 1.91
CA PRO A 455 -5.62 26.62 3.22
C PRO A 455 -5.04 27.53 4.32
N ALA A 456 -5.85 27.84 5.33
CA ALA A 456 -5.41 28.50 6.56
C ALA A 456 -4.83 27.46 7.53
N GLU A 457 -3.50 27.34 7.56
CA GLU A 457 -2.80 26.39 8.45
C GLU A 457 -2.75 26.87 9.92
N PHE A 458 -2.66 28.18 10.14
CA PHE A 458 -2.58 28.77 11.48
C PHE A 458 -3.63 29.88 11.64
N VAL A 459 -4.31 29.87 12.78
CA VAL A 459 -5.19 30.97 13.21
C VAL A 459 -4.55 31.62 14.44
N VAL A 460 -4.08 32.86 14.28
CA VAL A 460 -3.41 33.61 15.35
C VAL A 460 -4.36 34.67 15.89
N PHE A 461 -4.79 34.52 17.14
CA PHE A 461 -5.54 35.56 17.86
C PHE A 461 -4.57 36.49 18.58
N GLN A 462 -4.52 37.76 18.17
CA GLN A 462 -3.78 38.80 18.88
C GLN A 462 -4.73 39.51 19.85
N LEU A 463 -4.49 39.34 21.16
CA LEU A 463 -5.30 39.97 22.21
C LEU A 463 -4.60 41.23 22.71
N GLY A 464 -5.23 42.38 22.49
CA GLY A 464 -4.81 43.65 23.08
C GLY A 464 -5.68 44.02 24.28
N LEU A 465 -5.06 44.30 25.42
CA LEU A 465 -5.72 44.95 26.55
C LEU A 465 -5.65 46.46 26.35
N THR A 466 -6.78 47.09 26.02
CA THR A 466 -6.89 48.54 26.04
C THR A 466 -7.14 49.01 27.47
N SER A 467 -6.29 49.86 28.02
CA SER A 467 -6.55 50.57 29.28
C SER A 467 -7.64 51.63 29.07
N GLY A 468 -8.90 51.21 29.14
CA GLY A 468 -10.04 52.12 29.08
C GLY A 468 -10.11 52.96 30.35
N SER A 469 -9.86 54.27 30.24
CA SER A 469 -10.52 55.23 31.13
C SER A 469 -11.99 55.30 30.72
N ALA A 470 -12.80 54.43 31.29
CA ALA A 470 -14.24 54.60 31.29
C ALA A 470 -14.54 55.87 32.10
N THR A 471 -14.76 56.99 31.42
CA THR A 471 -15.34 58.18 32.05
C THR A 471 -16.84 58.14 31.79
N PRO A 472 -17.69 57.85 32.79
CA PRO A 472 -19.10 58.16 32.69
C PRO A 472 -19.27 59.64 33.02
N THR A 473 -19.64 60.46 32.03
CA THR A 473 -20.23 61.78 32.34
C THR A 473 -21.38 62.11 31.41
N THR A 474 -22.47 62.43 32.09
CA THR A 474 -23.84 62.77 31.73
C THR A 474 -23.97 64.11 30.99
N SER A 475 -25.07 64.25 30.22
CA SER A 475 -25.76 65.48 29.75
C SER A 475 -25.00 66.39 28.77
N ALA A 476 -25.61 66.92 27.70
CA ALA A 476 -27.03 67.18 27.39
C ALA A 476 -27.38 66.84 25.93
#